data_AF-A0A060Z8L5-F1
#
_entry.id   AF-A0A060Z8L5-F1
#
_cell.length_a   1.000
_cell.length_b   1.000
_cell.length_c   1.000
_cell.angle_alpha   90.00
_cell.angle_beta   90.00
_cell.angle_gamma   90.00
#
_symmetry.space_group_name_H-M   'P 1'
#
loop_
_entity.id
_entity.type
_entity.pdbx_description
1 polymer ?
#
loop_
_entity_poly.entity_id
_entity_poly.type
_entity_poly.pdbx_seq_one_letter_code
_entity_poly.pdbx_strand_id
1 'polypeptide(L)'
;MFDYGDMPSPLSETERTITVLLRPALGRGAPVSTYQVVVEEESGRKVKRELGVQDCYPLPMSHGEAQARGTPHYYTAELPPSSLLEASPFTVGDNHTYNGYWNTPLDPRKSYLVYFQAMSNFRGVSTGLEEGCG
;
A
#
# COMPACT_ATOMS: atom_id res chain seq x y z
N MET A 1 6.34 -13.92 -10.65
CA MET A 1 7.27 -12.79 -10.61
C MET A 1 6.41 -11.58 -10.88
N PHE A 2 6.10 -10.81 -9.83
CA PHE A 2 5.65 -9.45 -10.05
C PHE A 2 6.94 -8.68 -10.26
N ASP A 3 7.14 -8.19 -11.47
CA ASP A 3 8.27 -7.32 -11.77
C ASP A 3 8.11 -6.07 -10.92
N TYR A 4 8.97 -5.91 -9.91
CA TYR A 4 9.11 -4.69 -9.13
C TYR A 4 9.59 -3.47 -9.97
N GLY A 5 9.74 -3.66 -11.29
CA GLY A 5 9.80 -2.59 -12.28
C GLY A 5 8.42 -2.03 -12.70
N ASP A 6 7.31 -2.66 -12.28
CA ASP A 6 5.91 -2.27 -12.53
C ASP A 6 5.23 -1.86 -11.20
N MET A 7 5.89 -1.03 -10.37
CA MET A 7 5.07 -0.19 -9.48
C MET A 7 4.11 0.56 -10.40
N PRO A 8 2.78 0.49 -10.19
CA PRO A 8 1.84 1.07 -11.14
C PRO A 8 2.15 2.57 -11.22
N SER A 9 2.64 3.01 -12.37
CA SER A 9 2.78 4.43 -12.65
C SER A 9 1.44 5.08 -12.30
N PRO A 10 1.43 6.17 -11.51
CA PRO A 10 0.18 6.80 -11.15
C PRO A 10 -0.58 7.14 -12.44
N LEU A 11 -1.82 6.65 -12.52
CA LEU A 11 -2.74 6.95 -13.61
C LEU A 11 -2.98 8.47 -13.70
N SER A 12 -2.95 9.15 -12.56
CA SER A 12 -3.01 10.58 -12.42
C SER A 12 -2.37 11.00 -11.10
N GLU A 13 -1.69 12.13 -11.07
CA GLU A 13 -1.14 12.75 -9.87
C GLU A 13 -1.53 14.22 -9.85
N THR A 14 -2.07 14.67 -8.71
CA THR A 14 -2.33 16.07 -8.43
C THR A 14 -1.52 16.50 -7.21
N GLU A 15 -1.56 17.79 -6.89
CA GLU A 15 -0.93 18.34 -5.68
C GLU A 15 -1.31 17.63 -4.37
N ARG A 16 -2.47 16.94 -4.31
CA ARG A 16 -2.99 16.33 -3.08
C ARG A 16 -3.47 14.90 -3.23
N THR A 17 -3.46 14.35 -4.43
CA THR A 17 -3.99 13.02 -4.70
C THR A 17 -3.13 12.27 -5.70
N ILE A 18 -3.05 10.95 -5.52
CA ILE A 18 -2.38 10.04 -6.45
C ILE A 18 -3.37 8.93 -6.80
N THR A 19 -3.70 8.78 -8.08
CA THR A 19 -4.54 7.69 -8.56
C THR A 19 -3.65 6.58 -9.10
N VAL A 20 -3.78 5.37 -8.55
CA VAL A 20 -3.09 4.16 -9.02
C VAL A 20 -4.08 3.12 -9.51
N LEU A 21 -3.66 2.22 -10.40
CA LEU A 21 -4.47 1.07 -10.80
C LEU A 21 -4.17 -0.11 -9.88
N LEU A 22 -5.12 -0.48 -9.03
CA LEU A 22 -4.99 -1.69 -8.21
C LEU A 22 -5.38 -2.90 -9.05
N ARG A 23 -4.62 -3.99 -8.93
CA ARG A 23 -4.92 -5.25 -9.62
C ARG A 23 -5.11 -6.36 -8.60
N PRO A 24 -6.12 -7.22 -8.76
CA PRO A 24 -6.29 -8.35 -7.86
C PRO A 24 -5.07 -9.27 -7.88
N ALA A 25 -4.66 -9.76 -6.71
CA ALA A 25 -3.57 -10.71 -6.63
C ALA A 25 -4.05 -12.09 -7.10
N LEU A 26 -3.42 -12.61 -8.15
CA LEU A 26 -3.65 -13.96 -8.65
C LEU A 26 -2.88 -14.95 -7.76
N GLY A 27 -3.48 -15.32 -6.63
CA GLY A 27 -2.86 -16.24 -5.67
C GLY A 27 -2.63 -17.64 -6.25
N ARG A 28 -1.43 -18.21 -6.03
CA ARG A 28 -1.13 -19.64 -6.25
C ARG A 28 -1.80 -20.50 -5.15
N GLY A 29 -3.12 -20.58 -5.16
CA GLY A 29 -3.88 -21.56 -4.36
C GLY A 29 -4.35 -21.12 -2.97
N ALA A 30 -3.99 -19.92 -2.49
CA ALA A 30 -4.55 -19.31 -1.28
C ALA A 30 -5.40 -18.08 -1.65
N PRO A 31 -6.65 -17.96 -1.16
CA PRO A 31 -7.48 -16.79 -1.45
C PRO A 31 -6.94 -15.54 -0.75
N VAL A 32 -6.99 -14.41 -1.44
CA VAL A 32 -6.75 -13.09 -0.82
C VAL A 32 -7.81 -12.87 0.25
N SER A 33 -7.39 -12.49 1.45
CA SER A 33 -8.29 -12.13 2.54
C SER A 33 -8.48 -10.63 2.64
N THR A 34 -7.44 -9.85 2.33
CA THR A 34 -7.46 -8.40 2.45
C THR A 34 -6.46 -7.75 1.48
N TYR A 35 -6.81 -6.60 0.92
CA TYR A 35 -5.88 -5.74 0.21
C TYR A 35 -5.57 -4.51 1.05
N GLN A 36 -4.32 -4.08 1.07
CA GLN A 36 -3.86 -2.94 1.86
C GLN A 36 -3.12 -1.97 0.97
N VAL A 37 -3.42 -0.68 1.13
CA VAL A 37 -2.75 0.41 0.44
C VAL A 37 -1.96 1.21 1.47
N VAL A 38 -0.65 1.25 1.30
CA VAL A 38 0.29 1.93 2.17
C VAL A 38 0.92 3.09 1.41
N VAL A 39 1.04 4.23 2.09
CA VAL A 39 1.70 5.42 1.57
C VAL A 39 2.98 5.62 2.36
N GLU A 40 4.08 5.85 1.68
CA GLU A 40 5.35 6.26 2.28
C GLU A 40 5.73 7.65 1.82
N GLU A 41 6.09 8.53 2.76
CA GLU A 41 6.61 9.87 2.49
C GLU A 41 8.09 9.78 2.11
N GLU A 42 8.44 10.15 0.88
CA GLU A 42 9.82 10.25 0.44
C GLU A 42 10.48 11.46 1.10
N SER A 43 11.13 11.22 2.23
CA SER A 43 12.04 12.19 2.82
C SER A 43 13.27 12.26 1.91
N GLY A 44 13.57 13.42 1.31
CA GLY A 44 14.63 13.65 0.29
C GLY A 44 16.08 13.25 0.63
N ARG A 45 16.30 12.41 1.64
CA ARG A 45 17.48 11.57 1.77
C ARG A 45 17.33 10.38 0.83
N LYS A 46 18.11 10.40 -0.25
CA LYS A 46 18.59 9.21 -0.95
C LYS A 46 19.27 8.26 0.06
N VAL A 47 18.49 7.55 0.86
CA VAL A 47 19.01 6.40 1.59
C VAL A 47 19.13 5.33 0.52
N LYS A 48 20.37 5.19 0.06
CA LYS A 48 20.96 4.07 -0.66
C LYS A 48 20.01 2.87 -0.61
N ARG A 49 19.49 2.47 -1.79
CA ARG A 49 18.89 1.14 -2.05
C ARG A 49 19.90 0.07 -1.61
N GLU A 50 20.02 -0.17 -0.32
CA GLU A 50 20.62 -1.38 0.20
C GLU A 50 19.49 -2.39 0.12
N LEU A 51 19.77 -3.50 -0.56
CA LEU A 51 18.92 -4.68 -0.71
C LEU A 51 18.64 -5.31 0.66
N GLY A 52 17.96 -4.58 1.54
CA GLY A 52 17.23 -5.13 2.66
C GLY A 52 15.98 -5.75 2.10
N VAL A 53 15.71 -6.99 2.48
CA VAL A 53 14.44 -7.69 2.32
C VAL A 53 13.30 -6.66 2.37
N GLN A 54 12.42 -6.65 1.36
CA GLN A 54 11.22 -5.81 1.34
C GLN A 54 10.38 -6.20 2.56
N ASP A 55 10.62 -5.54 3.69
CA ASP A 55 9.84 -5.71 4.91
C ASP A 55 8.42 -5.33 4.53
N CYS A 56 7.55 -6.31 4.31
CA CYS A 56 6.12 -6.07 4.23
C CYS A 56 5.76 -5.19 5.41
N TYR A 57 5.03 -4.08 5.19
CA TYR A 57 4.55 -3.26 6.30
C TYR A 57 3.70 -4.19 7.19
N PRO A 58 4.18 -4.58 8.39
CA PRO A 58 3.56 -5.70 9.11
C PRO A 58 2.58 -5.17 10.16
N LEU A 59 2.73 -3.91 10.53
CA LEU A 59 1.90 -3.24 11.52
C LEU A 59 0.98 -2.25 10.80
N PRO A 60 -0.34 -2.50 10.78
CA PRO A 60 -1.29 -1.52 10.33
C PRO A 60 -1.21 -0.27 11.21
N MET A 61 -0.69 0.82 10.66
CA MET A 61 -0.61 2.11 11.35
C MET A 61 -1.40 3.14 10.59
N SER A 62 -2.32 3.80 11.28
CA SER A 62 -3.02 4.96 10.74
C SER A 62 -2.08 6.16 10.57
N HIS A 63 -2.49 7.13 9.76
CA HIS A 63 -1.72 8.37 9.56
C HIS A 63 -1.40 9.10 10.89
N GLY A 64 -2.31 9.07 11.87
CA GLY A 64 -2.06 9.66 13.19
C GLY A 64 -1.00 8.90 13.99
N GLU A 65 -1.03 7.56 13.95
CA GLU A 65 -0.03 6.73 14.63
C GLU A 65 1.35 6.83 14.01
N ALA A 66 1.43 6.88 12.67
CA ALA A 66 2.68 7.05 11.95
C ALA A 66 3.35 8.38 12.33
N GLN A 67 2.58 9.48 12.38
CA GLN A 67 3.10 10.77 12.85
C GLN A 67 3.56 10.73 14.31
N ALA A 68 2.79 10.09 15.19
CA ALA A 68 3.16 9.96 16.60
C ALA A 68 4.44 9.14 16.81
N ARG A 69 4.67 8.13 15.96
CA ARG A 69 5.86 7.27 15.97
C ARG A 69 7.03 7.82 15.15
N GLY A 70 6.79 8.83 14.32
CA GLY A 70 7.77 9.39 13.40
C GLY A 70 8.15 8.43 12.26
N THR A 71 7.26 7.51 11.87
CA THR A 71 7.48 6.62 10.72
C THR A 71 7.04 7.29 9.42
N PRO A 72 7.77 7.08 8.31
CA PRO A 72 7.43 7.69 7.03
C PRO A 72 6.25 7.03 6.33
N HIS A 73 5.78 5.86 6.80
CA HIS A 73 4.73 5.09 6.16
C HIS A 73 3.46 4.98 7.00
N TYR A 74 2.30 4.97 6.34
CA TYR A 74 0.99 4.77 6.96
C TYR A 74 0.00 4.10 6.00
N TYR A 75 -1.00 3.46 6.59
CA TYR A 75 -2.08 2.79 5.86
C TYR A 75 -3.15 3.81 5.55
N THR A 76 -3.53 3.82 4.28
CA THR A 76 -4.50 4.77 3.75
C THR A 76 -5.83 4.08 3.41
N ALA A 77 -5.76 2.78 3.14
CA ALA A 77 -6.94 1.96 2.97
C ALA A 77 -6.69 0.49 3.28
N GLU A 78 -7.75 -0.14 3.74
CA GLU A 78 -7.88 -1.59 3.73
C GLU A 78 -9.16 -1.95 2.97
N LEU A 79 -9.02 -2.80 1.96
CA LEU A 79 -10.07 -3.15 1.01
C LEU A 79 -10.37 -4.64 1.10
N PRO A 80 -11.65 -5.03 1.19
CA PRO A 80 -12.03 -6.44 1.15
C PRO A 80 -11.78 -7.00 -0.27
N PRO A 81 -11.62 -8.32 -0.42
CA PRO A 81 -11.39 -8.97 -1.72
C PRO A 81 -12.51 -8.67 -2.73
N SER A 82 -13.74 -8.49 -2.23
CA SER A 82 -14.92 -8.13 -3.03
C SER A 82 -14.85 -6.73 -3.64
N SER A 83 -14.04 -5.82 -3.11
CA SER A 83 -13.86 -4.47 -3.66
C SER A 83 -12.90 -4.43 -4.85
N LEU A 84 -12.14 -5.51 -5.08
CA LEU A 84 -11.15 -5.59 -6.14
C LEU A 84 -11.26 -6.94 -6.86
N LEU A 85 -12.37 -7.12 -7.57
CA LEU A 85 -12.63 -8.29 -8.43
C LEU A 85 -11.89 -8.19 -9.77
N GLU A 86 -11.70 -6.97 -10.25
CA GLU A 86 -10.99 -6.62 -11.48
C GLU A 86 -10.08 -5.42 -11.22
N ALA A 87 -9.23 -5.08 -12.18
CA ALA A 87 -8.32 -3.95 -12.04
C ALA A 87 -9.12 -2.64 -11.93
N SER A 88 -9.00 -1.94 -10.80
CA SER A 88 -9.78 -0.73 -10.53
C SER A 88 -8.91 0.43 -10.06
N PRO A 89 -9.26 1.67 -10.42
CA PRO A 89 -8.52 2.84 -9.97
C PRO A 89 -8.78 3.09 -8.47
N PHE A 90 -7.72 3.41 -7.74
CA PHE A 90 -7.78 3.83 -6.36
C PHE A 90 -7.07 5.17 -6.22
N THR A 91 -7.69 6.13 -5.54
CA THR A 91 -7.13 7.46 -5.34
C THR A 91 -6.67 7.61 -3.91
N VAL A 92 -5.36 7.66 -3.70
CA VAL A 92 -4.73 8.09 -2.46
C VAL A 92 -4.96 9.60 -2.28
N GLY A 93 -5.29 10.04 -1.08
CA GLY A 93 -5.53 11.44 -0.74
C GLY A 93 -6.95 11.94 -0.98
N ASP A 94 -7.90 11.05 -1.27
CA ASP A 94 -9.28 11.42 -1.60
C ASP A 94 -10.15 11.78 -0.37
N ASN A 95 -9.55 11.78 0.82
CA ASN A 95 -10.19 12.17 2.08
C ASN A 95 -11.32 11.25 2.55
N HIS A 96 -11.43 10.03 2.00
CA HIS A 96 -12.36 9.02 2.49
C HIS A 96 -11.74 8.11 3.54
N THR A 97 -12.59 7.42 4.30
CA THR A 97 -12.15 6.41 5.28
C THR A 97 -12.48 5.02 4.76
N TYR A 98 -11.48 4.16 4.65
CA TYR A 98 -11.60 2.78 4.15
C TYR A 98 -11.30 1.80 5.27
N ASN A 99 -12.33 1.09 5.73
CA ASN A 99 -12.23 0.08 6.80
C ASN A 99 -11.46 0.57 8.05
N GLY A 100 -11.68 1.84 8.44
CA GLY A 100 -11.05 2.47 9.61
C GLY A 100 -9.76 3.26 9.31
N TYR A 101 -9.20 3.17 8.11
CA TYR A 101 -8.04 3.97 7.69
C TYR A 101 -8.50 5.22 6.95
N TRP A 102 -8.13 6.38 7.47
CA TRP A 102 -8.42 7.65 6.82
C TRP A 102 -7.39 7.96 5.73
N ASN A 103 -7.87 8.07 4.49
CA ASN A 103 -7.09 8.42 3.32
C ASN A 103 -6.86 9.93 3.24
N THR A 104 -6.07 10.45 4.19
CA THR A 104 -5.79 11.88 4.32
C THR A 104 -5.27 12.49 3.02
N PRO A 105 -5.70 13.71 2.64
CA PRO A 105 -5.11 14.45 1.53
C PRO A 105 -3.58 14.53 1.65
N LEU A 106 -2.89 14.38 0.53
CA LEU A 106 -1.44 14.48 0.48
C LEU A 106 -1.01 15.95 0.62
N ASP A 107 0.12 16.18 1.28
CA ASP A 107 0.79 17.48 1.32
C ASP A 107 1.56 17.74 0.02
N PRO A 108 1.27 18.82 -0.74
CA PRO A 108 1.96 19.15 -1.99
C PRO A 108 3.45 19.44 -1.84
N ARG A 109 3.94 19.61 -0.60
CA ARG A 109 5.35 19.88 -0.30
C ARG A 109 6.17 18.62 -0.10
N LYS A 110 5.54 17.44 -0.14
CA LYS A 110 6.18 16.14 0.04
C LYS A 110 6.01 15.29 -1.21
N SER A 111 6.91 14.33 -1.37
CA SER A 111 6.81 13.28 -2.39
C SER A 111 6.36 11.99 -1.71
N TYR A 112 5.60 11.15 -2.42
CA TYR A 112 5.01 9.94 -1.85
C TYR A 112 5.24 8.74 -2.74
N LEU A 113 5.40 7.58 -2.12
CA LEU A 113 5.39 6.27 -2.76
C LEU A 113 4.12 5.54 -2.31
N VAL A 114 3.45 4.89 -3.27
CA VAL A 114 2.24 4.11 -3.00
C VAL A 114 2.56 2.63 -3.15
N TYR A 115 2.34 1.88 -2.08
CA TYR A 115 2.52 0.44 -2.01
C TYR A 115 1.16 -0.24 -1.93
N PHE A 116 1.04 -1.35 -2.62
CA PHE A 116 -0.16 -2.17 -2.64
C PHE A 116 0.21 -3.62 -2.32
N GLN A 117 -0.34 -4.13 -1.22
CA GLN A 117 -0.06 -5.50 -0.76
C GLN A 117 -1.35 -6.29 -0.57
N ALA A 118 -1.30 -7.58 -0.90
CA ALA A 118 -2.41 -8.50 -0.70
C ALA A 118 -2.05 -9.48 0.41
N MET A 119 -2.88 -9.56 1.44
CA MET A 119 -2.73 -10.45 2.57
C MET A 119 -3.64 -11.67 2.41
N SER A 120 -3.13 -12.86 2.71
CA SER A 120 -3.93 -14.07 2.84
C SER A 120 -3.93 -14.54 4.28
N ASN A 121 -5.10 -14.83 4.86
CA ASN A 121 -5.25 -15.51 6.16
C ASN A 121 -5.54 -17.00 5.95
N PHE A 122 -4.93 -17.60 4.93
CA PHE A 122 -5.15 -19.03 4.66
C PHE A 122 -4.43 -19.86 5.73
N ARG A 123 -5.17 -20.77 6.39
CA ARG A 123 -4.66 -21.67 7.44
C ARG A 123 -4.05 -20.97 8.66
N GLY A 124 -4.49 -19.76 8.99
CA GLY A 124 -4.05 -19.02 10.18
C GLY A 124 -2.64 -18.41 10.07
N VAL A 125 -2.07 -18.37 8.87
CA VAL A 125 -0.84 -17.65 8.58
C VAL A 125 -1.21 -16.42 7.75
N SER A 126 -0.94 -15.23 8.28
CA SER A 126 -1.09 -13.96 7.57
C SER A 126 0.16 -13.73 6.72
N THR A 127 0.22 -14.31 5.53
CA THR A 127 1.35 -14.09 4.61
C THR A 127 0.91 -13.06 3.57
N GLY A 128 1.76 -12.05 3.31
CA GLY A 128 1.66 -11.33 2.05
C GLY A 128 1.75 -12.35 0.91
N LEU A 129 0.95 -12.23 -0.14
CA LEU A 129 1.00 -13.16 -1.28
C LEU A 129 2.29 -13.04 -2.11
N GLU A 130 3.35 -12.52 -1.52
CA GLU A 130 4.70 -12.53 -2.03
C GLU A 130 5.54 -13.63 -1.39
N GLU A 131 6.20 -14.38 -2.27
CA GLU A 131 7.41 -15.14 -1.98
C GLU A 131 8.57 -14.14 -1.74
N GLY A 132 8.49 -13.37 -0.66
CA GLY A 132 9.45 -12.30 -0.34
C GLY A 132 9.53 -11.93 1.14
N CYS A 133 8.68 -12.50 1.99
CA CYS A 133 8.79 -12.37 3.44
C CYS A 133 8.91 -13.78 4.05
N GLY A 134 10.12 -14.32 4.03
CA GLY A 134 10.53 -15.58 4.64
C GLY A 134 11.94 -15.47 5.18
#